data_AF-A0A9W6G6V8-F1
#
_entry.id   AF-A0A9W6G6V8-F1
#
_cell.length_a   1.000
_cell.length_b   1.000
_cell.length_c   1.000
_cell.angle_alpha   90.00
_cell.angle_beta   90.00
_cell.angle_gamma   90.00
#
_symmetry.space_group_name_H-M   'P 1'
#
loop_
_entity.id
_entity.type
_entity.pdbx_description
1 polymer ?
#
loop_
_entity_poly.entity_id
_entity_poly.type
_entity_poly.pdbx_seq_one_letter_code
_entity_poly.pdbx_strand_id
1 'polypeptide(L)'
;MLGKTAAAWRAPEFGLSDADRLVVTFSDGSAAFVKGATTEDTAGWLRNEHRILDHLRGTGLSPEVLGWRDDGAGRPLLVTEDLSTAYWPAAGAENPNGGTSTVWRPGDIDVLTRTLDRLRRTPLPAGLPRTASWPGPQWPRIIELADRLVDAGVVDRDWLEAHAATLIAVDAEADTALKLGAHLVHGDVRSDNVCIVGDPDEREARLVDWSHAGAGHELHDLVQLLPTLHLEGGPPPWQVCTEPAPLIARLAGPSLQRACVSDQPDWLRRVFITLASINLKWLAAALELPQPVPIRTCPIEPDANPSPTSA
;
A
#
# COMPACT_ATOMS: atom_id res chain seq x y z
N MET A 1 27.47 -1.65 17.57
CA MET A 1 26.21 -0.92 17.85
C MET A 1 25.50 -1.51 19.06
N LEU A 2 25.09 -2.78 19.04
CA LEU A 2 24.34 -3.39 20.15
C LEU A 2 25.19 -4.08 21.23
N GLY A 3 26.52 -4.15 21.06
CA GLY A 3 27.40 -4.85 22.01
C GLY A 3 27.22 -6.38 22.04
N LYS A 4 26.50 -6.95 21.06
CA LYS A 4 26.23 -8.39 20.94
C LYS A 4 27.04 -9.04 19.84
N THR A 5 27.37 -10.32 20.00
CA THR A 5 28.05 -11.14 18.99
C THR A 5 27.03 -11.74 18.04
N ALA A 6 27.16 -11.47 16.75
CA ALA A 6 26.32 -12.07 15.72
C ALA A 6 26.68 -13.57 15.55
N ALA A 7 25.65 -14.42 15.55
CA ALA A 7 25.78 -15.86 15.36
C ALA A 7 25.31 -16.31 13.97
N ALA A 8 24.28 -15.66 13.41
CA ALA A 8 23.77 -15.95 12.07
C ALA A 8 23.20 -14.71 11.39
N TRP A 9 23.19 -14.74 10.05
CA TRP A 9 22.67 -13.68 9.18
C TRP A 9 21.80 -14.32 8.10
N ARG A 10 20.63 -13.74 7.83
CA ARG A 10 19.77 -14.18 6.72
C ARG A 10 19.09 -12.99 6.06
N ALA A 11 18.78 -13.14 4.78
CA ALA A 11 17.91 -12.20 4.08
C ALA A 11 16.46 -12.36 4.59
N PRO A 12 15.68 -11.27 4.70
CA PRO A 12 14.25 -11.35 4.93
C PRO A 12 13.52 -11.83 3.67
N GLU A 13 12.27 -12.25 3.86
CA GLU A 13 11.41 -12.75 2.79
C GLU A 13 10.86 -11.61 1.90
N PHE A 14 10.72 -10.40 2.44
CA PHE A 14 10.11 -9.24 1.75
C PHE A 14 11.05 -8.04 1.67
N GLY A 15 10.80 -7.18 0.67
CA GLY A 15 11.50 -5.92 0.45
C GLY A 15 11.95 -5.74 -0.99
N LEU A 16 11.53 -4.65 -1.62
CA LEU A 16 11.82 -4.35 -3.04
C LEU A 16 12.75 -3.16 -3.24
N SER A 17 13.22 -2.50 -2.17
CA SER A 17 14.17 -1.40 -2.29
C SER A 17 15.61 -1.90 -2.36
N ASP A 18 16.49 -1.11 -2.98
CA ASP A 18 17.93 -1.42 -3.13
C ASP A 18 18.73 -1.36 -1.80
N ALA A 19 18.07 -1.12 -0.67
CA ALA A 19 18.72 -1.09 0.64
C ALA A 19 19.11 -2.51 1.09
N ASP A 20 20.26 -2.64 1.77
CA ASP A 20 20.65 -3.90 2.40
C ASP A 20 19.67 -4.22 3.53
N ARG A 21 19.15 -5.45 3.57
CA ARG A 21 18.20 -5.92 4.60
C ARG A 21 18.64 -7.27 5.15
N LEU A 22 18.81 -7.36 6.46
CA LEU A 22 19.30 -8.57 7.13
C LEU A 22 18.55 -8.81 8.43
N VAL A 23 18.22 -10.07 8.72
CA VAL A 23 17.90 -10.51 10.08
C VAL A 23 19.16 -11.10 10.69
N VAL A 24 19.53 -10.60 11.87
CA VAL A 24 20.73 -11.00 12.60
C VAL A 24 20.30 -11.71 13.87
N THR A 25 20.70 -12.97 14.03
CA THR A 25 20.56 -13.71 15.28
C THR A 25 21.86 -13.57 16.08
N PHE A 26 21.74 -13.24 17.36
CA PHE A 26 22.88 -13.08 18.27
C PHE A 26 23.14 -14.36 19.07
N SER A 27 24.33 -14.46 19.66
CA SER A 27 24.74 -15.62 20.47
C SER A 27 23.90 -15.84 21.73
N ASP A 28 23.17 -14.83 22.19
CA ASP A 28 22.22 -14.91 23.31
C ASP A 28 20.82 -15.40 22.90
N GLY A 29 20.63 -15.73 21.61
CA GLY A 29 19.36 -16.19 21.04
C GLY A 29 18.42 -15.07 20.62
N SER A 30 18.70 -13.81 20.96
CA SER A 30 17.91 -12.67 20.48
C SER A 30 18.17 -12.39 19.00
N ALA A 31 17.26 -11.66 18.35
CA ALA A 31 17.39 -11.27 16.96
C ALA A 31 17.06 -9.80 16.72
N ALA A 32 17.56 -9.24 15.62
CA ALA A 32 17.26 -7.88 15.18
C ALA A 32 17.14 -7.82 13.65
N PHE A 33 16.31 -6.90 13.18
CA PHE A 33 16.23 -6.54 11.76
C PHE A 33 17.13 -5.34 11.48
N VAL A 34 17.94 -5.42 10.42
CA VAL A 34 18.94 -4.42 10.05
C VAL A 34 18.65 -3.93 8.65
N LYS A 35 18.51 -2.61 8.49
CA LYS A 35 18.51 -1.92 7.21
C LYS A 35 19.79 -1.10 7.06
N GLY A 36 20.41 -1.17 5.89
CA GLY A 36 21.55 -0.32 5.52
C GLY A 36 21.30 0.40 4.21
N ALA A 37 21.54 1.71 4.20
CA ALA A 37 21.45 2.48 2.97
C ALA A 37 22.56 2.10 1.99
N THR A 38 22.24 2.05 0.70
CA THR A 38 23.17 1.73 -0.39
C THR A 38 23.35 2.89 -1.38
N THR A 39 22.44 3.86 -1.34
CA THR A 39 22.41 5.09 -2.15
C THR A 39 22.03 6.31 -1.29
N GLU A 40 22.19 7.52 -1.82
CA GLU A 40 21.73 8.74 -1.14
C GLU A 40 20.22 8.75 -0.90
N ASP A 41 19.43 8.25 -1.86
CA ASP A 41 17.97 8.16 -1.73
C ASP A 41 17.59 7.21 -0.58
N THR A 42 18.17 6.01 -0.55
CA THR A 42 17.94 5.07 0.56
C THR A 42 18.45 5.62 1.89
N ALA A 43 19.49 6.47 1.91
CA ALA A 43 19.95 7.15 3.11
C ALA A 43 18.91 8.18 3.61
N GLY A 44 18.34 8.96 2.69
CA GLY A 44 17.22 9.86 3.00
C GLY A 44 16.00 9.13 3.55
N TRP A 45 15.61 8.02 2.92
CA TRP A 45 14.52 7.16 3.38
C TRP A 45 14.77 6.59 4.77
N LEU A 46 15.98 6.09 5.04
CA LEU A 46 16.31 5.49 6.33
C LEU A 46 16.37 6.51 7.47
N ARG A 47 16.82 7.74 7.18
CA ARG A 47 16.75 8.87 8.13
C ARG A 47 15.30 9.24 8.44
N ASN A 48 14.43 9.26 7.43
CA ASN A 48 13.00 9.52 7.62
C ASN A 48 12.35 8.41 8.46
N GLU A 49 12.59 7.15 8.10
CA GLU A 49 12.10 6.00 8.86
C GLU A 49 12.57 6.06 10.32
N HIS A 50 13.87 6.26 10.57
CA HIS A 50 14.39 6.39 11.94
C HIS A 50 13.71 7.52 12.73
N ARG A 51 13.52 8.70 12.11
CA ARG A 51 12.84 9.84 12.76
C ARG A 51 11.42 9.47 13.20
N ILE A 52 10.69 8.72 12.37
CA ILE A 52 9.32 8.30 12.68
C ILE A 52 9.31 7.21 13.75
N LEU A 53 10.16 6.20 13.63
CA LEU A 53 10.25 5.13 14.62
C LEU A 53 10.64 5.66 16.01
N ASP A 54 11.54 6.63 16.08
CA ASP A 54 11.93 7.26 17.35
C ASP A 54 10.76 8.06 17.97
N HIS A 55 9.96 8.75 17.15
CA HIS A 55 8.75 9.44 17.60
C HIS A 55 7.64 8.47 18.07
N LEU A 56 7.55 7.29 17.45
CA LEU A 56 6.57 6.26 17.76
C LEU A 56 7.01 5.26 18.84
N ARG A 57 8.20 5.47 19.44
CA ARG A 57 8.75 4.56 20.45
C ARG A 57 7.77 4.29 21.59
N GLY A 58 7.57 3.01 21.91
CA GLY A 58 6.67 2.58 22.98
C GLY A 58 5.18 2.73 22.69
N THR A 59 4.78 3.24 21.52
CA THR A 59 3.36 3.37 21.16
C THR A 59 2.73 2.05 20.75
N GLY A 60 3.55 1.07 20.37
CA GLY A 60 3.06 -0.19 19.81
C GLY A 60 2.62 -0.11 18.35
N LEU A 61 2.83 1.01 17.64
CA LEU A 61 2.43 1.15 16.23
C LEU A 61 3.53 0.69 15.24
N SER A 62 4.78 0.65 15.68
CA SER A 62 5.95 0.39 14.83
C SER A 62 6.95 -0.54 15.52
N PRO A 63 7.98 -1.02 14.79
CA PRO A 63 9.13 -1.66 15.39
C PRO A 63 9.84 -0.78 16.42
N GLU A 64 10.27 -1.35 17.54
CA GLU A 64 11.21 -0.71 18.46
C GLU A 64 12.59 -0.53 17.82
N VAL A 65 13.16 0.67 17.93
CA VAL A 65 14.54 0.95 17.49
C VAL A 65 15.53 0.45 18.53
N LEU A 66 16.35 -0.53 18.14
CA LEU A 66 17.42 -1.10 18.97
C LEU A 66 18.74 -0.37 18.76
N GLY A 67 18.98 0.19 17.58
CA GLY A 67 20.19 0.93 17.28
C GLY A 67 20.08 1.77 16.02
N TRP A 68 20.81 2.88 16.02
CA TRP A 68 20.93 3.79 14.89
C TRP A 68 22.39 4.24 14.74
N ARG A 69 22.88 4.30 13.50
CA ARG A 69 24.17 4.91 13.18
C ARG A 69 24.04 5.72 11.91
N ASP A 70 24.34 6.99 12.03
CA ASP A 70 24.44 7.93 10.92
C ASP A 70 25.47 8.98 11.31
N ASP A 71 26.48 9.16 10.46
CA ASP A 71 27.53 10.17 10.62
C ASP A 71 27.23 11.44 9.79
N GLY A 72 26.06 11.49 9.14
CA GLY A 72 25.58 12.65 8.37
C GLY A 72 26.18 12.77 6.97
N ALA A 73 27.25 12.03 6.64
CA ALA A 73 27.91 12.05 5.34
C ALA A 73 28.03 10.65 4.70
N GLY A 74 27.74 9.60 5.46
CA GLY A 74 27.81 8.21 5.06
C GLY A 74 26.45 7.54 4.96
N ARG A 75 26.51 6.21 4.84
CA ARG A 75 25.34 5.35 4.69
C ARG A 75 24.79 4.96 6.06
N PRO A 76 23.59 5.45 6.44
CA PRO A 76 23.03 5.12 7.73
C PRO A 76 22.72 3.63 7.87
N LEU A 77 22.77 3.14 9.11
CA LEU A 77 22.27 1.83 9.52
C LEU A 77 21.18 2.00 10.57
N LEU A 78 20.06 1.33 10.34
CA LEU A 78 18.94 1.24 11.28
C LEU A 78 18.79 -0.20 11.73
N VAL A 79 18.69 -0.39 13.05
CA VAL A 79 18.48 -1.70 13.67
C VAL A 79 17.22 -1.64 14.51
N THR A 80 16.23 -2.48 14.17
CA THR A 80 14.93 -2.56 14.84
C THR A 80 14.72 -3.95 15.44
N GLU A 81 13.67 -4.08 16.26
CA GLU A 81 13.16 -5.38 16.67
C GLU A 81 12.91 -6.29 15.46
N ASP A 82 13.17 -7.58 15.64
CA ASP A 82 12.87 -8.61 14.65
C ASP A 82 11.42 -9.06 14.80
N LEU A 83 10.59 -8.74 13.80
CA LEU A 83 9.18 -9.14 13.73
C LEU A 83 8.95 -10.37 12.86
N SER A 84 10.00 -11.10 12.47
CA SER A 84 9.88 -12.23 11.55
C SER A 84 9.08 -13.42 12.08
N THR A 85 8.85 -13.50 13.39
CA THR A 85 8.00 -14.53 14.02
C THR A 85 6.55 -14.08 14.20
N ALA A 86 6.24 -12.81 13.92
CA ALA A 86 4.88 -12.30 13.95
C ALA A 86 4.03 -12.92 12.82
N TYR A 87 2.71 -12.71 12.90
CA TYR A 87 1.84 -13.08 11.79
C TYR A 87 1.89 -12.02 10.69
N TRP A 88 2.26 -12.43 9.47
CA TRP A 88 2.28 -11.56 8.30
C TRP A 88 1.20 -12.01 7.31
N PRO A 89 0.16 -11.22 7.05
CA PRO A 89 -0.86 -11.55 6.05
C PRO A 89 -0.25 -11.85 4.68
N ALA A 90 0.80 -11.11 4.28
CA ALA A 90 1.49 -11.29 3.01
C ALA A 90 2.35 -12.56 2.91
N ALA A 91 2.64 -13.24 4.02
CA ALA A 91 3.46 -14.45 4.05
C ALA A 91 2.66 -15.75 3.87
N GLY A 92 1.43 -15.68 3.34
CA GLY A 92 0.54 -16.83 3.30
C GLY A 92 1.08 -18.02 2.51
N ALA A 93 0.39 -19.16 2.65
CA ALA A 93 0.82 -20.48 2.23
C ALA A 93 1.43 -20.52 0.82
N GLU A 94 2.49 -21.33 0.64
CA GLU A 94 3.07 -21.63 -0.66
C GLU A 94 1.95 -21.96 -1.66
N ASN A 95 1.75 -21.09 -2.65
CA ASN A 95 0.90 -21.44 -3.78
C ASN A 95 1.61 -22.58 -4.52
N PRO A 96 0.94 -23.71 -4.81
CA PRO A 96 1.52 -24.80 -5.60
C PRO A 96 2.06 -24.36 -6.97
N ASN A 97 1.64 -23.18 -7.45
CA ASN A 97 2.07 -22.57 -8.69
C ASN A 97 3.13 -21.44 -8.53
N GLY A 98 3.77 -21.32 -7.37
CA GLY A 98 4.95 -20.46 -7.17
C GLY A 98 4.66 -18.98 -6.85
N GLY A 99 3.78 -18.71 -5.91
CA GLY A 99 3.54 -17.36 -5.38
C GLY A 99 3.10 -17.39 -3.90
N THR A 100 3.31 -16.30 -3.17
CA THR A 100 2.67 -16.12 -1.85
C THR A 100 1.25 -15.62 -2.07
N SER A 101 0.26 -16.28 -1.45
CA SER A 101 -1.11 -15.76 -1.39
C SER A 101 -1.24 -14.92 -0.14
N THR A 102 -1.73 -13.69 -0.21
CA THR A 102 -2.10 -12.94 1.01
C THR A 102 -3.23 -13.69 1.73
N VAL A 103 -3.12 -13.83 3.05
CA VAL A 103 -4.14 -14.47 3.90
C VAL A 103 -4.51 -13.52 5.02
N TRP A 104 -5.72 -12.97 4.97
CA TRP A 104 -6.31 -12.20 6.07
C TRP A 104 -7.17 -13.11 6.94
N ARG A 105 -6.92 -13.17 8.25
CA ARG A 105 -7.76 -13.94 9.19
C ARG A 105 -9.02 -13.14 9.54
N PRO A 106 -10.09 -13.80 9.99
CA PRO A 106 -11.22 -13.11 10.57
C PRO A 106 -10.80 -12.08 11.65
N GLY A 107 -11.25 -10.84 11.49
CA GLY A 107 -10.95 -9.71 12.39
C GLY A 107 -9.61 -9.00 12.15
N ASP A 108 -8.73 -9.47 11.26
CA ASP A 108 -7.44 -8.79 11.02
C ASP A 108 -7.65 -7.39 10.40
N ILE A 109 -8.68 -7.24 9.57
CA ILE A 109 -9.05 -5.93 8.98
C ILE A 109 -9.55 -4.96 10.06
N ASP A 110 -10.22 -5.46 11.10
CA ASP A 110 -10.63 -4.64 12.23
C ASP A 110 -9.43 -4.22 13.08
N VAL A 111 -8.42 -5.09 13.24
CA VAL A 111 -7.14 -4.74 13.87
C VAL A 111 -6.44 -3.64 13.08
N LEU A 112 -6.30 -3.79 11.76
CA LEU A 112 -5.67 -2.80 10.90
C LEU A 112 -6.42 -1.46 10.92
N THR A 113 -7.75 -1.48 10.84
CA THR A 113 -8.58 -0.28 10.92
C THR A 113 -8.40 0.45 12.26
N ARG A 114 -8.36 -0.26 13.39
CA ARG A 114 -8.06 0.33 14.70
C ARG A 114 -6.63 0.88 14.76
N THR A 115 -5.66 0.23 14.14
CA THR A 115 -4.28 0.74 14.06
C THR A 115 -4.20 2.04 13.26
N LEU A 116 -4.88 2.14 12.11
CA LEU A 116 -4.95 3.40 11.35
C LEU A 116 -5.66 4.51 12.11
N ASP A 117 -6.71 4.19 12.87
CA ASP A 117 -7.39 5.15 13.74
C ASP A 117 -6.47 5.65 14.87
N ARG A 118 -5.65 4.78 15.45
CA ARG A 118 -4.61 5.18 16.42
C ARG A 118 -3.56 6.06 15.77
N LEU A 119 -3.07 5.67 14.59
CA LEU A 119 -2.03 6.42 13.87
C LEU A 119 -2.47 7.86 13.56
N ARG A 120 -3.67 8.06 13.01
CA ARG A 120 -4.16 9.41 12.67
C ARG A 120 -4.36 10.33 13.88
N ARG A 121 -4.46 9.77 15.09
CA ARG A 121 -4.56 10.50 16.37
C ARG A 121 -3.20 10.77 17.01
N THR A 122 -2.12 10.14 16.51
CA THR A 122 -0.77 10.40 16.98
C THR A 122 -0.36 11.83 16.63
N PRO A 123 0.21 12.61 17.58
CA PRO A 123 0.71 13.94 17.29
C PRO A 123 1.77 13.92 16.19
N LEU A 124 1.81 14.96 15.35
CA LEU A 124 2.85 15.06 14.33
C LEU A 124 4.20 15.37 14.99
N PRO A 125 5.28 14.69 14.58
CA PRO A 125 6.63 15.16 14.86
C PRO A 125 6.81 16.59 14.37
N ALA A 126 7.39 17.46 15.20
CA ALA A 126 7.63 18.85 14.82
C ALA A 126 8.49 18.94 13.55
N GLY A 127 8.08 19.76 12.59
CA GLY A 127 8.80 19.97 11.33
C GLY A 127 8.84 18.73 10.42
N LEU A 128 7.90 17.79 10.57
CA LEU A 128 7.77 16.68 9.63
C LEU A 128 7.31 17.23 8.27
N PRO A 129 8.02 16.97 7.17
CA PRO A 129 7.58 17.42 5.85
C PRO A 129 6.28 16.70 5.46
N ARG A 130 5.64 17.21 4.39
CA ARG A 130 4.57 16.45 3.75
C ARG A 130 5.09 15.10 3.30
N THR A 131 4.23 14.08 3.38
CA THR A 131 4.59 12.74 2.93
C THR A 131 5.04 12.74 1.46
N ALA A 132 6.08 11.98 1.17
CA ALA A 132 6.57 11.78 -0.19
C ALA A 132 5.60 10.93 -1.04
N SER A 133 4.63 10.25 -0.42
CA SER A 133 3.55 9.54 -1.11
C SER A 133 2.40 10.46 -1.52
N TRP A 134 2.54 11.79 -1.36
CA TRP A 134 1.61 12.76 -1.96
C TRP A 134 2.08 13.16 -3.37
N PRO A 135 1.50 12.59 -4.44
CA PRO A 135 1.86 12.99 -5.78
C PRO A 135 1.31 14.41 -6.09
N GLY A 136 1.91 15.08 -7.08
CA GLY A 136 1.27 16.24 -7.73
C GLY A 136 0.06 15.82 -8.56
N PRO A 137 -0.60 16.73 -9.30
CA PRO A 137 -1.67 16.38 -10.23
C PRO A 137 -1.24 15.26 -11.19
N GLN A 138 -2.06 14.22 -11.31
CA GLN A 138 -1.78 13.01 -12.08
C GLN A 138 -2.65 12.90 -13.33
N TRP A 139 -3.86 13.45 -13.29
CA TRP A 139 -4.88 13.16 -14.30
C TRP A 139 -4.61 13.70 -15.69
N PRO A 140 -4.00 14.90 -15.89
CA PRO A 140 -3.58 15.32 -17.23
C PRO A 140 -2.70 14.28 -17.92
N ARG A 141 -1.74 13.70 -17.19
CA ARG A 141 -0.86 12.65 -17.71
C ARG A 141 -1.59 11.33 -17.95
N ILE A 142 -2.57 10.98 -17.11
CA ILE A 142 -3.39 9.77 -17.30
C ILE A 142 -4.20 9.85 -18.58
N ILE A 143 -4.77 11.03 -18.91
CA ILE A 143 -5.50 11.24 -20.17
C ILE A 143 -4.57 11.10 -21.38
N GLU A 144 -3.33 11.59 -21.32
CA GLU A 144 -2.34 11.34 -22.38
C GLU A 144 -2.01 9.85 -22.58
N LEU A 145 -2.24 9.02 -21.55
CA LEU A 145 -2.00 7.58 -21.58
C LEU A 145 -3.29 6.76 -21.88
N ALA A 146 -4.38 7.43 -22.26
CA ALA A 146 -5.69 6.81 -22.50
C ALA A 146 -5.63 5.53 -23.35
N ASP A 147 -4.96 5.59 -24.50
CA ASP A 147 -4.84 4.45 -25.41
C ASP A 147 -4.26 3.21 -24.73
N ARG A 148 -3.24 3.39 -23.86
CA ARG A 148 -2.62 2.27 -23.15
C ARG A 148 -3.53 1.67 -22.08
N LEU A 149 -4.35 2.50 -21.44
CA LEU A 149 -5.33 2.03 -20.44
C LEU A 149 -6.46 1.26 -21.13
N VAL A 150 -6.91 1.74 -22.29
CA VAL A 150 -7.90 1.06 -23.14
C VAL A 150 -7.35 -0.28 -23.62
N ASP A 151 -6.13 -0.31 -24.17
CA ASP A 151 -5.46 -1.53 -24.64
C ASP A 151 -5.24 -2.54 -23.50
N ALA A 152 -4.99 -2.05 -22.28
CA ALA A 152 -4.86 -2.88 -21.09
C ALA A 152 -6.21 -3.38 -20.53
N GLY A 153 -7.34 -2.91 -21.08
CA GLY A 153 -8.68 -3.28 -20.62
C GLY A 153 -9.09 -2.65 -19.30
N VAL A 154 -8.42 -1.57 -18.88
CA VAL A 154 -8.68 -0.88 -17.60
C VAL A 154 -9.94 -0.01 -17.68
N VAL A 155 -10.23 0.55 -18.86
CA VAL A 155 -11.31 1.53 -19.07
C VAL A 155 -11.81 1.47 -20.51
N ASP A 156 -13.07 1.83 -20.72
CA ASP A 156 -13.64 2.09 -22.04
C ASP A 156 -13.19 3.46 -22.58
N ARG A 157 -12.93 3.55 -23.89
CA ARG A 157 -12.46 4.79 -24.53
C ARG A 157 -13.48 5.91 -24.39
N ASP A 158 -14.73 5.64 -24.76
CA ASP A 158 -15.79 6.64 -24.79
C ASP A 158 -16.09 7.13 -23.37
N TRP A 159 -16.02 6.23 -22.38
CA TRP A 159 -16.12 6.60 -20.97
C TRP A 159 -15.04 7.59 -20.54
N LEU A 160 -13.77 7.29 -20.84
CA LEU A 160 -12.66 8.14 -20.43
C LEU A 160 -12.73 9.51 -21.10
N GLU A 161 -13.05 9.55 -22.39
CA GLU A 161 -13.23 10.81 -23.15
C GLU A 161 -14.38 11.65 -22.60
N ALA A 162 -15.52 11.03 -22.27
CA ALA A 162 -16.69 11.72 -21.73
C ALA A 162 -16.45 12.33 -20.34
N HIS A 163 -15.57 11.73 -19.54
CA HIS A 163 -15.36 12.11 -18.14
C HIS A 163 -14.00 12.78 -17.86
N ALA A 164 -13.11 12.88 -18.85
CA ALA A 164 -11.76 13.43 -18.70
C ALA A 164 -11.71 14.78 -17.99
N ALA A 165 -12.56 15.73 -18.38
CA ALA A 165 -12.60 17.06 -17.77
C ALA A 165 -12.97 17.02 -16.28
N THR A 166 -13.91 16.14 -15.89
CA THR A 166 -14.33 15.97 -14.50
C THR A 166 -13.20 15.38 -13.67
N LEU A 167 -12.53 14.36 -14.21
CA LEU A 167 -11.44 13.65 -13.53
C LEU A 167 -10.20 14.55 -13.33
N ILE A 168 -9.87 15.40 -14.32
CA ILE A 168 -8.83 16.41 -14.19
C ILE A 168 -9.19 17.46 -13.13
N ALA A 169 -10.45 17.94 -13.14
CA ALA A 169 -10.90 18.96 -12.19
C ALA A 169 -10.82 18.47 -10.73
N VAL A 170 -11.37 17.29 -10.44
CA VAL A 170 -11.38 16.75 -9.07
C VAL A 170 -9.96 16.49 -8.53
N ASP A 171 -9.02 16.07 -9.38
CA ASP A 171 -7.61 15.90 -9.00
C ASP A 171 -6.92 17.23 -8.72
N ALA A 172 -7.21 18.26 -9.51
CA ALA A 172 -6.67 19.59 -9.31
C ALA A 172 -7.18 20.24 -8.02
N GLU A 173 -8.41 19.93 -7.61
CA GLU A 173 -9.01 20.40 -6.35
C GLU A 173 -8.31 19.83 -5.10
N ALA A 174 -7.55 18.73 -5.20
CA ALA A 174 -6.96 18.07 -4.04
C ALA A 174 -6.03 19.00 -3.23
N ASP A 175 -5.30 19.90 -3.88
CA ASP A 175 -4.36 20.80 -3.18
C ASP A 175 -5.06 21.97 -2.46
N THR A 176 -6.31 22.31 -2.82
CA THR A 176 -7.08 23.41 -2.22
C THR A 176 -8.19 22.93 -1.30
N ALA A 177 -8.84 21.81 -1.64
CA ALA A 177 -9.97 21.25 -0.89
C ALA A 177 -9.52 20.43 0.34
N LEU A 178 -8.32 19.82 0.30
CA LEU A 178 -7.86 18.94 1.36
C LEU A 178 -7.00 19.68 2.38
N LYS A 179 -7.29 19.43 3.65
CA LYS A 179 -6.42 19.84 4.75
C LYS A 179 -5.25 18.86 4.88
N LEU A 180 -4.23 19.06 4.06
CA LEU A 180 -3.01 18.25 4.10
C LEU A 180 -2.08 18.70 5.24
N GLY A 181 -1.26 17.77 5.72
CA GLY A 181 -0.18 18.05 6.66
C GLY A 181 -0.61 18.15 8.13
N ALA A 182 -1.81 17.68 8.45
CA ALA A 182 -2.38 17.74 9.80
C ALA A 182 -2.35 16.39 10.54
N HIS A 183 -2.07 15.30 9.82
CA HIS A 183 -2.05 13.93 10.36
C HIS A 183 -0.73 13.26 10.04
N LEU A 184 -0.18 12.50 10.99
CA LEU A 184 0.92 11.57 10.71
C LEU A 184 0.34 10.44 9.84
N VAL A 185 0.99 10.19 8.70
CA VAL A 185 0.61 9.11 7.78
C VAL A 185 1.82 8.24 7.51
N HIS A 186 1.60 6.94 7.34
CA HIS A 186 2.63 5.97 6.97
C HIS A 186 3.07 6.17 5.52
N GLY A 187 2.13 6.48 4.63
CA GLY A 187 2.40 6.77 3.22
C GLY A 187 2.63 5.54 2.34
N ASP A 188 2.58 4.32 2.90
CA ASP A 188 2.78 3.08 2.14
C ASP A 188 2.16 1.87 2.87
N VAL A 189 0.87 1.97 3.24
CA VAL A 189 0.19 0.87 3.94
C VAL A 189 -0.26 -0.20 2.95
N ARG A 190 0.33 -1.39 3.07
CA ARG A 190 0.10 -2.58 2.24
C ARG A 190 0.40 -3.83 3.06
N SER A 191 -0.11 -4.99 2.63
CA SER A 191 -0.10 -6.24 3.42
C SER A 191 1.28 -6.71 3.88
N ASP A 192 2.32 -6.47 3.10
CA ASP A 192 3.71 -6.82 3.45
C ASP A 192 4.42 -5.76 4.31
N ASN A 193 3.78 -4.62 4.54
CA ASN A 193 4.19 -3.61 5.52
C ASN A 193 3.40 -3.71 6.83
N VAL A 194 2.59 -4.76 7.00
CA VAL A 194 1.77 -4.99 8.20
C VAL A 194 2.05 -6.37 8.76
N CYS A 195 2.37 -6.43 10.06
CA CYS A 195 2.32 -7.68 10.81
C CYS A 195 1.39 -7.55 12.01
N ILE A 196 0.86 -8.67 12.47
CA ILE A 196 -0.04 -8.75 13.62
C ILE A 196 0.67 -9.54 14.71
N VAL A 197 0.71 -8.92 15.90
CA VAL A 197 1.34 -9.43 17.11
C VAL A 197 0.31 -9.59 18.22
N GLY A 198 0.66 -10.34 19.27
CA GLY A 198 -0.20 -10.60 20.41
C GLY A 198 -1.06 -11.85 20.27
N ASP A 199 -1.64 -12.26 21.38
CA ASP A 199 -2.57 -13.39 21.45
C ASP A 199 -3.91 -13.05 20.77
N PRO A 200 -4.76 -14.04 20.43
CA PRO A 200 -5.99 -13.82 19.65
C PRO A 200 -6.91 -12.70 20.16
N ASP A 201 -6.97 -12.49 21.47
CA ASP A 201 -7.82 -11.49 22.15
C ASP A 201 -7.15 -10.11 22.29
N GLU A 202 -5.82 -10.02 22.12
CA GLU A 202 -5.02 -8.80 22.30
C GLU A 202 -4.22 -8.44 21.03
N ARG A 203 -4.74 -8.85 19.86
CA ARG A 203 -4.09 -8.60 18.57
C ARG A 203 -3.90 -7.10 18.30
N GLU A 204 -2.67 -6.76 17.95
CA GLU A 204 -2.26 -5.43 17.48
C GLU A 204 -1.49 -5.52 16.16
N ALA A 205 -1.73 -4.58 15.25
CA ALA A 205 -0.92 -4.47 14.04
C ALA A 205 0.29 -3.54 14.26
N ARG A 206 1.46 -3.99 13.81
CA ARG A 206 2.67 -3.18 13.65
C ARG A 206 2.85 -2.82 12.18
N LEU A 207 3.12 -1.54 11.92
CA LEU A 207 3.45 -1.05 10.59
C LEU A 207 4.97 -0.95 10.46
N VAL A 208 5.52 -1.42 9.33
CA VAL A 208 6.94 -1.39 9.01
C VAL A 208 7.20 -0.64 7.71
N ASP A 209 8.45 -0.27 7.47
CA ASP A 209 8.86 0.48 6.28
C ASP A 209 8.26 1.90 6.22
N TRP A 210 8.61 2.71 7.21
CA TRP A 210 8.16 4.11 7.34
C TRP A 210 8.92 5.08 6.41
N SER A 211 9.55 4.57 5.34
CA SER A 211 10.36 5.35 4.41
C SER A 211 9.59 6.52 3.80
N HIS A 212 8.29 6.31 3.50
CA HIS A 212 7.41 7.29 2.86
C HIS A 212 6.56 8.10 3.85
N ALA A 213 6.75 7.90 5.15
CA ALA A 213 5.93 8.54 6.16
C ALA A 213 6.12 10.06 6.18
N GLY A 214 5.08 10.77 6.57
CA GLY A 214 5.08 12.22 6.59
C GLY A 214 3.79 12.82 7.11
N ALA A 215 3.63 14.11 6.89
CA ALA A 215 2.40 14.83 7.21
C ALA A 215 1.42 14.74 6.02
N GLY A 216 0.20 14.26 6.25
CA GLY A 216 -0.80 14.00 5.22
C GLY A 216 -2.25 14.32 5.62
N HIS A 217 -3.20 13.77 4.86
CA HIS A 217 -4.64 13.79 5.16
C HIS A 217 -5.00 12.64 6.11
N GLU A 218 -6.03 12.78 6.95
CA GLU A 218 -6.41 11.74 7.92
C GLU A 218 -6.80 10.39 7.29
N LEU A 219 -7.33 10.44 6.05
CA LEU A 219 -7.73 9.26 5.28
C LEU A 219 -6.64 8.77 4.31
N HIS A 220 -5.45 9.38 4.30
CA HIS A 220 -4.41 9.10 3.31
C HIS A 220 -4.03 7.61 3.26
N ASP A 221 -3.72 7.03 4.43
CA ASP A 221 -3.32 5.63 4.51
C ASP A 221 -4.48 4.67 4.22
N LEU A 222 -5.70 5.00 4.66
CA LEU A 222 -6.88 4.22 4.32
C LEU A 222 -7.10 4.20 2.80
N VAL A 223 -6.96 5.35 2.14
CA VAL A 223 -7.19 5.44 0.69
C VAL A 223 -6.14 4.68 -0.12
N GLN A 224 -4.88 4.67 0.33
CA GLN A 224 -3.85 3.84 -0.32
C GLN A 224 -4.05 2.34 -0.08
N LEU A 225 -4.56 1.96 1.10
CA LEU A 225 -4.76 0.56 1.49
C LEU A 225 -5.95 -0.10 0.76
N LEU A 226 -7.08 0.58 0.62
CA LEU A 226 -8.31 -0.07 0.17
C LEU A 226 -8.19 -0.80 -1.19
N PRO A 227 -7.51 -0.27 -2.22
CA PRO A 227 -7.36 -0.97 -3.50
C PRO A 227 -6.55 -2.26 -3.39
N THR A 228 -5.46 -2.25 -2.61
CA THR A 228 -4.63 -3.44 -2.40
C THR A 228 -5.35 -4.46 -1.54
N LEU A 229 -6.06 -4.00 -0.50
CA LEU A 229 -6.87 -4.87 0.34
C LEU A 229 -8.00 -5.55 -0.46
N HIS A 230 -8.67 -4.84 -1.37
CA HIS A 230 -9.69 -5.43 -2.22
C HIS A 230 -9.10 -6.47 -3.20
N LEU A 231 -7.93 -6.18 -3.78
CA LEU A 231 -7.20 -7.14 -4.61
C LEU A 231 -6.90 -8.45 -3.85
N GLU A 232 -6.69 -8.36 -2.55
CA GLU A 232 -6.38 -9.47 -1.64
C GLU A 232 -7.63 -10.13 -1.02
N GLY A 233 -8.83 -9.84 -1.53
CA GLY A 233 -10.09 -10.45 -1.09
C GLY A 233 -10.84 -9.65 -0.01
N GLY A 234 -10.39 -8.44 0.31
CA GLY A 234 -11.10 -7.51 1.17
C GLY A 234 -12.31 -6.84 0.49
N PRO A 235 -13.05 -5.99 1.24
CA PRO A 235 -14.25 -5.35 0.73
C PRO A 235 -13.92 -4.39 -0.43
N PRO A 236 -14.87 -4.17 -1.35
CA PRO A 236 -14.73 -3.14 -2.38
C PRO A 236 -14.49 -1.74 -1.76
N PRO A 237 -13.55 -0.93 -2.28
CA PRO A 237 -13.21 0.37 -1.69
C PRO A 237 -14.40 1.32 -1.55
N TRP A 238 -15.28 1.34 -2.56
CA TRP A 238 -16.49 2.18 -2.60
C TRP A 238 -17.57 1.80 -1.59
N GLN A 239 -17.45 0.64 -0.92
CA GLN A 239 -18.34 0.29 0.20
C GLN A 239 -17.79 0.79 1.54
N VAL A 240 -16.51 1.14 1.61
CA VAL A 240 -15.83 1.54 2.83
C VAL A 240 -15.64 3.05 2.91
N CYS A 241 -15.25 3.68 1.80
CA CYS A 241 -14.94 5.09 1.73
C CYS A 241 -15.33 5.63 0.37
N THR A 242 -16.10 6.72 0.29
CA THR A 242 -16.43 7.38 -0.99
C THR A 242 -16.00 8.85 -1.01
N GLU A 243 -15.42 9.36 0.08
CA GLU A 243 -15.04 10.76 0.23
C GLU A 243 -13.71 10.90 1.00
N PRO A 244 -12.92 11.96 0.74
CA PRO A 244 -13.17 12.99 -0.27
C PRO A 244 -12.72 12.54 -1.67
N ALA A 245 -13.57 12.73 -2.69
CA ALA A 245 -13.23 12.36 -4.07
C ALA A 245 -11.88 12.93 -4.59
N PRO A 246 -11.47 14.17 -4.27
CA PRO A 246 -10.13 14.68 -4.61
C PRO A 246 -8.95 13.83 -4.09
N LEU A 247 -9.08 13.26 -2.88
CA LEU A 247 -8.04 12.40 -2.32
C LEU A 247 -7.96 11.07 -3.08
N ILE A 248 -9.11 10.47 -3.35
CA ILE A 248 -9.22 9.21 -4.11
C ILE A 248 -8.65 9.40 -5.51
N ALA A 249 -9.03 10.48 -6.20
CA ALA A 249 -8.54 10.81 -7.53
C ALA A 249 -7.01 10.98 -7.56
N ARG A 250 -6.46 11.74 -6.62
CA ARG A 250 -5.01 12.00 -6.55
C ARG A 250 -4.21 10.73 -6.29
N LEU A 251 -4.64 9.89 -5.34
CA LEU A 251 -3.92 8.68 -4.93
C LEU A 251 -4.14 7.49 -5.87
N ALA A 252 -5.18 7.50 -6.71
CA ALA A 252 -5.35 6.51 -7.77
C ALA A 252 -4.26 6.59 -8.86
N GLY A 253 -3.77 7.80 -9.13
CA GLY A 253 -2.95 8.12 -10.30
C GLY A 253 -1.67 7.29 -10.48
N PRO A 254 -0.86 7.05 -9.44
CA PRO A 254 0.33 6.21 -9.56
C PRO A 254 0.04 4.80 -10.09
N SER A 255 -1.03 4.16 -9.63
CA SER A 255 -1.41 2.81 -10.10
C SER A 255 -1.83 2.81 -11.58
N LEU A 256 -2.59 3.82 -12.01
CA LEU A 256 -3.01 4.02 -13.39
C LEU A 256 -1.81 4.21 -14.32
N GLN A 257 -0.85 5.05 -13.93
CA GLN A 257 0.37 5.25 -14.72
C GLN A 257 1.23 3.99 -14.77
N ARG A 258 1.35 3.25 -13.66
CA ARG A 258 2.13 1.99 -13.61
C ARG A 258 1.49 0.88 -14.43
N ALA A 259 0.17 0.86 -14.61
CA ALA A 259 -0.50 -0.06 -15.53
C ALA A 259 -0.06 0.14 -17.00
N CYS A 260 0.37 1.35 -17.36
CA CYS A 260 0.83 1.74 -18.70
C CYS A 260 2.33 1.49 -18.95
N VAL A 261 3.07 0.98 -17.97
CA VAL A 261 4.50 0.65 -18.11
C VAL A 261 4.63 -0.75 -18.74
N SER A 262 5.30 -0.82 -19.87
CA SER A 262 5.54 -2.08 -20.60
C SER A 262 6.78 -2.83 -20.12
N ASP A 263 7.78 -2.12 -19.59
CA ASP A 263 9.03 -2.70 -19.11
C ASP A 263 8.92 -3.05 -17.61
N GLN A 264 8.14 -4.07 -17.31
CA GLN A 264 8.01 -4.63 -15.96
C GLN A 264 7.61 -6.11 -16.05
N PRO A 265 7.90 -6.93 -15.02
CA PRO A 265 7.46 -8.32 -15.01
C PRO A 265 5.95 -8.47 -15.22
N ASP A 266 5.54 -9.44 -16.03
CA ASP A 266 4.14 -9.64 -16.43
C ASP A 266 3.18 -9.76 -15.24
N TRP A 267 3.61 -10.44 -14.17
CA TRP A 267 2.80 -10.58 -12.96
C TRP A 267 2.55 -9.23 -12.29
N LEU A 268 3.57 -8.36 -12.23
CA LEU A 268 3.51 -7.04 -11.64
C LEU A 268 2.66 -6.11 -12.49
N ARG A 269 2.79 -6.21 -13.83
CA ARG A 269 1.91 -5.50 -14.77
C ARG A 269 0.45 -5.85 -14.53
N ARG A 270 0.11 -7.13 -14.38
CA ARG A 270 -1.26 -7.58 -14.08
C ARG A 270 -1.79 -7.03 -12.75
N VAL A 271 -0.94 -6.96 -11.72
CA VAL A 271 -1.29 -6.32 -10.44
C VAL A 271 -1.69 -4.86 -10.67
N PHE A 272 -0.87 -4.07 -11.36
CA PHE A 272 -1.19 -2.66 -11.60
C PHE A 272 -2.41 -2.44 -12.51
N ILE A 273 -2.61 -3.27 -13.53
CA ILE A 273 -3.85 -3.23 -14.35
C ILE A 273 -5.09 -3.45 -13.46
N THR A 274 -5.01 -4.41 -12.54
CA THR A 274 -6.12 -4.72 -11.65
C THR A 274 -6.35 -3.58 -10.65
N LEU A 275 -5.29 -3.05 -10.02
CA LEU A 275 -5.37 -1.90 -9.12
C LEU A 275 -5.92 -0.65 -9.82
N ALA A 276 -5.48 -0.39 -11.05
CA ALA A 276 -6.00 0.72 -11.86
C ALA A 276 -7.50 0.57 -12.13
N SER A 277 -7.95 -0.65 -12.45
CA SER A 277 -9.36 -0.95 -12.67
C SER A 277 -10.20 -0.78 -11.40
N ILE A 278 -9.68 -1.22 -10.24
CA ILE A 278 -10.33 -1.03 -8.93
C ILE A 278 -10.45 0.46 -8.63
N ASN A 279 -9.37 1.21 -8.80
CA ASN A 279 -9.33 2.65 -8.54
C ASN A 279 -10.28 3.45 -9.45
N LEU A 280 -10.42 3.10 -10.73
CA LEU A 280 -11.39 3.77 -11.60
C LEU A 280 -12.84 3.48 -11.21
N LYS A 281 -13.17 2.23 -10.86
CA LYS A 281 -14.52 1.89 -10.38
C LYS A 281 -14.85 2.62 -9.08
N TRP A 282 -13.86 2.73 -8.22
CA TRP A 282 -13.99 3.47 -6.98
C TRP A 282 -14.21 4.96 -7.22
N LEU A 283 -13.40 5.58 -8.06
CA LEU A 283 -13.56 7.00 -8.38
C LEU A 283 -14.89 7.27 -9.10
N ALA A 284 -15.31 6.38 -9.99
CA ALA A 284 -16.64 6.48 -10.61
C ALA A 284 -17.76 6.46 -9.55
N ALA A 285 -17.66 5.59 -8.55
CA ALA A 285 -18.63 5.56 -7.45
C ALA A 285 -18.58 6.83 -6.59
N ALA A 286 -17.39 7.33 -6.26
CA ALA A 286 -17.19 8.57 -5.48
C ALA A 286 -17.72 9.82 -6.20
N LEU A 287 -17.71 9.82 -7.54
CA LEU A 287 -18.18 10.92 -8.39
C LEU A 287 -19.58 10.71 -8.97
N GLU A 288 -20.28 9.64 -8.58
CA GLU A 288 -21.59 9.24 -9.12
C GLU A 288 -21.61 9.10 -10.66
N LEU A 289 -20.49 8.67 -11.25
CA LEU A 289 -20.35 8.41 -12.68
C LEU A 289 -20.79 6.98 -13.04
N PRO A 290 -21.16 6.72 -14.31
CA PRO A 290 -21.31 5.35 -14.82
C PRO A 290 -20.04 4.52 -14.59
N GLN A 291 -20.16 3.20 -14.54
CA GLN A 291 -18.99 2.34 -14.36
C GLN A 291 -18.06 2.40 -15.59
N PRO A 292 -16.73 2.43 -15.40
CA PRO A 292 -15.73 2.67 -16.46
C PRO A 292 -15.59 1.53 -17.46
N VAL A 293 -16.12 0.34 -17.13
CA VAL A 293 -16.19 -0.81 -18.02
C VAL A 293 -17.57 -1.44 -17.85
N PRO A 294 -18.32 -1.71 -18.94
CA PRO A 294 -19.60 -2.40 -18.85
C PRO A 294 -19.42 -3.79 -18.21
N ILE A 295 -20.38 -4.23 -17.39
CA ILE A 295 -20.45 -5.63 -16.97
C ILE A 295 -20.56 -6.45 -18.26
N ARG A 296 -19.55 -7.28 -18.57
CA ARG A 296 -19.69 -8.27 -19.63
C ARG A 296 -20.82 -9.23 -19.20
N THR A 297 -22.02 -8.99 -19.67
CA THR A 297 -23.08 -9.99 -19.65
C THR A 297 -22.56 -11.14 -20.51
N CYS A 298 -22.12 -12.22 -19.87
CA CYS A 298 -21.95 -13.48 -20.56
C CYS A 298 -23.33 -13.82 -21.14
N PRO A 299 -23.51 -13.94 -22.46
CA PRO A 299 -24.77 -14.45 -22.98
C PRO A 299 -24.85 -15.89 -22.47
N ILE A 300 -25.70 -16.12 -21.48
CA ILE A 300 -26.24 -17.45 -21.23
C ILE A 300 -27.10 -17.71 -22.47
N GLU A 301 -26.56 -18.47 -23.43
CA GLU A 301 -27.42 -19.10 -24.43
C GLU A 301 -28.47 -19.91 -23.66
N PRO A 302 -29.77 -19.67 -23.89
CA PRO A 302 -30.78 -20.50 -23.26
C PRO A 302 -30.61 -21.92 -23.79
N ASP A 303 -30.34 -22.86 -22.88
CA ASP A 303 -30.29 -24.29 -23.14
C ASP A 303 -31.43 -24.68 -24.09
N ALA A 304 -31.06 -25.20 -25.25
CA ALA A 304 -31.97 -25.88 -26.13
C ALA A 304 -32.51 -27.12 -25.41
N ASN A 305 -33.69 -26.98 -24.80
CA ASN A 305 -34.46 -28.09 -24.25
C ASN A 305 -34.66 -29.18 -25.33
N PRO A 306 -34.19 -30.42 -25.14
CA PRO A 306 -34.70 -31.51 -25.94
C PRO A 306 -36.13 -31.80 -25.47
N SER A 307 -37.09 -31.68 -26.41
CA SER A 307 -38.47 -32.09 -26.19
C SER A 307 -38.54 -33.59 -25.88
N PRO A 308 -39.43 -34.03 -24.98
CA PRO A 308 -39.63 -35.45 -24.71
C PRO A 308 -40.58 -36.03 -25.76
N THR A 309 -40.07 -36.89 -26.64
CA THR A 309 -40.93 -37.83 -27.37
C THR A 309 -41.03 -39.14 -26.59
N SER A 310 -42.18 -39.31 -25.96
CA SER A 310 -42.73 -40.59 -25.52
C SER A 310 -43.30 -41.37 -26.70
N ALA A 311 -42.77 -42.58 -26.95
CA ALA A 311 -43.47 -43.81 -27.34
C ALA A 311 -42.44 -44.94 -27.53
#